data_AF-A0AAN4ZPR9-F1
#
_entry.id   AF-A0AAN4ZPR9-F1
#
_cell.length_a   1.000
_cell.length_b   1.000
_cell.length_c   1.000
_cell.angle_alpha   90.00
_cell.angle_beta   90.00
_cell.angle_gamma   90.00
#
_symmetry.space_group_name_H-M   'P 1'
#
loop_
_entity.id
_entity.type
_entity.pdbx_description
1 polymer ?
#
loop_
_entity_poly.entity_id
_entity_poly.type
_entity_poly.pdbx_seq_one_letter_code
_entity_poly.pdbx_strand_id
1 'polypeptide(L)'
;VLSHSLTCYHCLGIDCDTINTRSTTTLECPVGSFCQTTKFQYYDSDYNQVRTTKPVRGCSVARGCMNSLNVESCKADPQQFMMIGCPMRFCCDSDLCNSIEAKDLL
;
A
#
# COMPACT_ATOMS: atom_id res chain seq x y z
N VAL A 1 -18.72 0.53 -4.06
CA VAL A 1 -18.36 -0.90 -4.13
C VAL A 1 -18.49 -1.30 -5.58
N LEU A 2 -17.46 -1.91 -6.17
CA LEU A 2 -17.48 -2.31 -7.58
C LEU A 2 -18.44 -3.50 -7.81
N SER A 3 -19.01 -3.58 -9.01
CA SER A 3 -19.94 -4.66 -9.40
C SER A 3 -19.26 -5.82 -10.12
N HIS A 4 -17.93 -5.82 -10.21
CA HIS A 4 -17.13 -6.81 -10.92
C HIS A 4 -15.89 -7.22 -10.09
N SER A 5 -15.27 -8.36 -10.45
CA SER A 5 -13.95 -8.76 -9.93
C SER A 5 -12.85 -7.97 -10.65
N LEU A 6 -11.73 -7.77 -9.97
CA LEU A 6 -10.55 -7.10 -10.51
C LEU A 6 -9.36 -8.03 -10.44
N THR A 7 -8.45 -7.93 -11.40
CA THR A 7 -7.13 -8.55 -11.30
C THR A 7 -6.13 -7.52 -10.79
N CYS A 8 -5.42 -7.79 -9.69
CA CYS A 8 -4.46 -6.85 -9.11
C CYS A 8 -3.07 -7.47 -8.97
N TYR A 9 -2.03 -6.64 -8.92
CA TYR A 9 -0.70 -7.10 -8.53
C TYR A 9 -0.69 -7.51 -7.05
N HIS A 10 0.06 -8.55 -6.75
CA HIS A 10 0.22 -9.14 -5.44
C HIS A 10 1.69 -9.43 -5.12
N CYS A 11 2.13 -8.88 -4.00
CA CYS A 11 3.47 -9.09 -3.46
C CYS A 11 3.50 -8.61 -2.00
N LEU A 12 4.54 -9.02 -1.26
CA LEU A 12 4.77 -8.63 0.12
C LEU A 12 6.25 -8.26 0.33
N GLY A 13 6.52 -7.08 0.89
CA GLY A 13 7.85 -6.69 1.32
C GLY A 13 8.83 -6.47 0.16
N ILE A 14 10.03 -7.05 0.27
CA ILE A 14 11.14 -6.83 -0.68
C ILE A 14 10.80 -7.25 -2.11
N ASP A 15 9.86 -8.18 -2.27
CA ASP A 15 9.38 -8.66 -3.56
C ASP A 15 8.54 -7.63 -4.31
N CYS A 16 8.16 -6.52 -3.66
CA CYS A 16 7.37 -5.43 -4.22
C CYS A 16 8.17 -4.20 -4.64
N ASP A 17 9.48 -4.12 -4.34
CA ASP A 17 10.26 -2.87 -4.49
C ASP A 17 10.54 -2.50 -5.95
N THR A 18 10.36 -3.43 -6.89
CA THR A 18 10.53 -3.20 -8.33
C THR A 18 9.37 -3.79 -9.12
N ILE A 19 8.58 -2.96 -9.81
CA ILE A 19 7.48 -3.41 -10.69
C ILE A 19 8.00 -4.35 -11.80
N ASN A 20 9.28 -4.19 -12.16
CA ASN A 20 9.96 -4.93 -13.22
C ASN A 20 10.61 -6.25 -12.79
N THR A 21 10.51 -6.67 -11.53
CA THR A 21 11.02 -7.98 -11.12
C THR A 21 9.93 -9.03 -11.20
N ARG A 22 10.30 -10.21 -11.70
CA ARG A 22 9.48 -11.42 -11.91
C ARG A 22 8.77 -11.98 -10.64
N SER A 23 8.77 -11.26 -9.52
CA SER A 23 8.23 -11.66 -8.21
C SER A 23 6.81 -11.15 -7.93
N THR A 24 6.34 -10.12 -8.65
CA THR A 24 4.95 -9.64 -8.55
C THR A 24 4.03 -10.61 -9.27
N THR A 25 3.26 -11.37 -8.48
CA THR A 25 2.18 -12.22 -9.00
C THR A 25 0.94 -11.39 -9.23
N THR A 26 -0.03 -11.91 -9.98
CA THR A 26 -1.36 -11.31 -10.09
C THR A 26 -2.36 -12.21 -9.38
N LEU A 27 -3.42 -11.61 -8.83
CA LEU A 27 -4.49 -12.36 -8.18
C LEU A 27 -5.85 -11.74 -8.54
N GLU A 28 -6.87 -12.59 -8.66
CA GLU A 28 -8.24 -12.16 -8.89
C GLU A 28 -8.93 -11.82 -7.56
N CYS A 29 -9.43 -10.59 -7.46
CA CYS A 29 -10.04 -10.05 -6.27
C CYS A 29 -11.51 -10.42 -6.15
N PRO A 30 -12.03 -10.55 -4.91
CA PRO A 30 -13.46 -10.63 -4.66
C PRO A 30 -14.24 -9.48 -5.31
N VAL A 31 -15.45 -9.74 -5.77
CA VAL A 31 -16.35 -8.70 -6.32
C VAL A 31 -16.55 -7.61 -5.28
N GLY A 32 -16.37 -6.36 -5.70
CA GLY A 32 -16.49 -5.19 -4.82
C GLY A 32 -15.22 -4.78 -4.08
N SER A 33 -14.11 -5.46 -4.34
CA SER A 33 -12.77 -5.04 -3.93
C SER A 33 -12.19 -3.94 -4.83
N PHE A 34 -11.08 -3.36 -4.39
CA PHE A 34 -10.23 -2.42 -5.11
C PHE A 34 -8.80 -2.95 -5.11
N CYS A 35 -8.00 -2.61 -6.12
CA CYS A 35 -6.57 -2.85 -6.03
C CYS A 35 -5.94 -1.87 -5.04
N GLN A 36 -4.97 -2.33 -4.26
CA GLN A 36 -4.23 -1.49 -3.31
C GLN A 36 -2.71 -1.63 -3.44
N THR A 37 -2.02 -0.53 -3.17
CA THR A 37 -0.58 -0.49 -2.82
C THR A 37 -0.48 0.18 -1.45
N THR A 38 0.10 -0.52 -0.47
CA THR A 38 0.37 0.04 0.86
C THR A 38 1.87 0.07 1.10
N LYS A 39 2.37 1.16 1.67
CA LYS A 39 3.75 1.36 2.11
C LYS A 39 3.76 1.62 3.60
N PHE A 40 4.55 0.86 4.35
CA PHE A 40 4.80 1.12 5.76
C PHE A 40 6.16 1.79 5.92
N GLN A 41 6.20 3.01 6.43
CA GLN A 41 7.42 3.73 6.81
C GLN A 41 7.65 3.62 8.31
N TYR A 42 8.78 3.05 8.73
CA TYR A 42 9.13 2.96 10.15
C TYR A 42 10.15 4.03 10.50
N TYR A 43 9.95 4.69 11.64
CA TYR A 43 10.82 5.74 12.16
C TYR A 43 11.62 5.20 13.35
N ASP A 44 12.89 5.62 13.43
CA ASP A 44 13.71 5.36 14.61
C ASP A 44 13.28 6.30 15.76
N SER A 45 13.42 5.87 17.02
CA SER A 45 13.07 6.71 18.18
C SER A 45 13.96 7.94 18.31
N ASP A 46 15.19 7.83 17.84
CA ASP A 46 16.25 8.81 18.10
C ASP A 46 16.45 9.76 16.91
N TYR A 47 15.93 9.40 15.75
CA TYR A 47 16.10 10.15 14.51
C TYR A 47 14.78 10.10 13.76
N ASN A 48 14.25 11.28 13.43
CA ASN A 48 13.08 11.52 12.59
C ASN A 48 13.30 11.04 11.13
N GLN A 49 13.99 9.91 10.95
CA GLN A 49 14.49 9.31 9.72
C GLN A 49 13.76 8.00 9.46
N VAL A 50 13.39 7.80 8.19
CA VAL A 50 12.77 6.55 7.71
C VAL A 50 13.84 5.46 7.65
N ARG A 51 13.68 4.40 8.44
CA ARG A 51 14.61 3.25 8.50
C ARG A 51 14.32 2.20 7.43
N THR A 52 13.06 1.91 7.19
CA THR A 52 12.66 0.89 6.22
C THR A 52 11.31 1.23 5.62
N THR A 53 11.18 0.87 4.34
CA THR A 53 9.92 0.88 3.60
C THR A 53 9.59 -0.56 3.23
N LYS A 54 8.38 -1.00 3.57
CA LYS A 54 7.88 -2.30 3.14
C LYS A 54 6.61 -2.09 2.32
N PRO A 55 6.65 -2.32 1.00
CA PRO A 55 5.44 -2.28 0.19
C PRO A 55 4.65 -3.57 0.30
N VAL A 56 3.34 -3.45 0.11
CA VAL A 56 2.40 -4.57 -0.02
C VAL A 56 1.44 -4.23 -1.14
N ARG A 57 1.17 -5.20 -2.02
CA ARG A 57 0.17 -5.08 -3.09
C ARG A 57 -0.85 -6.20 -3.00
N GLY A 58 -2.09 -5.89 -3.34
CA GLY A 58 -3.14 -6.90 -3.45
C GLY A 58 -4.52 -6.29 -3.54
N CYS A 59 -5.52 -7.06 -3.13
CA CYS A 59 -6.90 -6.61 -3.04
C CYS A 59 -7.18 -5.95 -1.70
N SER A 60 -8.04 -4.95 -1.71
CA SER A 60 -8.61 -4.31 -0.53
C SER A 60 -10.12 -4.34 -0.62
N VAL A 61 -10.81 -4.59 0.49
CA VAL A 61 -12.26 -4.40 0.55
C VAL A 61 -12.58 -2.90 0.62
N ALA A 62 -13.71 -2.48 0.04
CA ALA A 62 -14.09 -1.06 -0.08
C ALA A 62 -13.89 -0.22 1.20
N ARG A 63 -14.19 -0.77 2.39
CA ARG A 63 -13.96 -0.08 3.68
C ARG A 63 -12.49 0.26 3.96
N GLY A 64 -11.56 -0.53 3.45
CA GLY A 64 -10.12 -0.28 3.56
C GLY A 64 -9.58 0.79 2.60
N CYS A 65 -10.33 1.13 1.55
CA CYS A 65 -10.00 2.15 0.55
C CYS A 65 -10.88 3.41 0.64
N MET A 66 -12.03 3.35 1.33
CA MET A 66 -12.91 4.52 1.48
C MET A 66 -12.34 5.60 2.40
N ASN A 67 -11.35 5.27 3.23
CA ASN A 67 -10.64 6.23 4.08
C ASN A 67 -9.26 6.63 3.52
N SER A 68 -8.90 6.19 2.31
CA SER A 68 -7.58 6.48 1.72
C SER A 68 -7.62 7.78 0.89
N LEU A 69 -7.74 8.90 1.58
CA LEU A 69 -7.21 10.17 1.08
C LEU A 69 -5.87 10.39 1.75
N ASN A 70 -4.77 9.90 1.16
CA ASN A 70 -3.38 10.31 1.46
C ASN A 70 -3.12 10.65 2.93
N VAL A 71 -3.54 9.79 3.86
CA VAL A 71 -3.38 10.12 5.27
C VAL A 71 -2.00 9.65 5.65
N GLU A 72 -1.01 10.55 5.51
CA GLU A 72 0.18 10.53 6.36
C GLU A 72 -0.28 10.69 7.81
N SER A 73 -0.88 9.63 8.35
CA SER A 73 -1.53 9.59 9.66
C SER A 73 -0.50 9.92 10.75
N CYS A 74 0.76 9.64 10.47
CA CYS A 74 1.91 9.94 11.30
C CYS A 74 2.43 11.39 11.19
N LYS A 75 2.13 12.17 10.14
CA LYS A 75 2.65 13.54 10.05
C LYS A 75 2.14 14.42 11.17
N ALA A 76 0.94 14.14 11.68
CA ALA A 76 0.34 14.86 12.80
C ALA A 76 0.96 14.49 14.15
N ASP A 77 1.39 13.23 14.34
CA ASP A 77 1.99 12.75 15.59
C ASP A 77 2.94 11.55 15.33
N PRO A 78 4.20 11.79 14.95
CA PRO A 78 5.14 10.72 14.59
C PRO A 78 5.45 9.76 15.74
N GLN A 79 5.35 10.22 17.00
CA GLN A 79 5.70 9.44 18.18
C GLN A 79 4.72 8.28 18.42
N GLN A 80 3.43 8.47 18.13
CA GLN A 80 2.44 7.39 18.22
C GLN A 80 2.69 6.27 17.20
N PHE A 81 3.37 6.59 16.09
CA PHE A 81 3.60 5.66 14.99
C PHE A 81 5.04 5.14 14.91
N MET A 82 5.93 5.51 15.84
CA MET A 82 7.32 5.06 15.89
C MET A 82 7.47 3.53 15.82
N MET A 83 6.62 2.79 16.56
CA MET A 83 6.67 1.32 16.61
C MET A 83 5.64 0.64 15.69
N ILE A 84 4.66 1.39 15.18
CA ILE A 84 3.54 0.88 14.37
C ILE A 84 3.86 1.03 12.87
N GLY A 85 4.72 1.99 12.52
CA GLY A 85 4.96 2.43 11.16
C GLY A 85 3.84 3.33 10.65
N CYS A 86 4.17 4.22 9.72
CA CYS A 86 3.22 5.08 9.05
C CYS A 86 2.76 4.44 7.74
N PRO A 87 1.49 3.99 7.66
CA PRO A 87 0.95 3.41 6.46
C PRO A 87 0.53 4.51 5.48
N MET A 88 1.09 4.48 4.28
CA MET A 88 0.59 5.22 3.13
C MET A 88 -0.08 4.23 2.18
N ARG A 89 -1.33 4.49 1.80
CA ARG A 89 -2.13 3.58 0.99
C ARG A 89 -2.69 4.30 -0.23
N PHE A 90 -2.52 3.67 -1.38
CA PHE A 90 -3.18 4.01 -2.63
C PHE A 90 -4.15 2.90 -3.01
N CYS A 91 -5.32 3.30 -3.50
CA CYS A 91 -6.33 2.38 -4.01
C CYS A 91 -6.84 2.84 -5.37
N CYS A 92 -7.23 1.89 -6.22
CA CYS A 92 -7.75 2.15 -7.56
C CYS A 92 -8.69 1.01 -7.99
N ASP A 93 -9.47 1.24 -9.04
CA ASP A 93 -10.66 0.46 -9.41
C ASP A 93 -10.62 -0.15 -10.81
N SER A 94 -9.43 -0.30 -11.39
CA SER A 94 -9.21 -0.97 -12.67
C SER A 94 -8.18 -2.09 -12.57
N ASP A 95 -8.16 -3.01 -13.54
CA ASP A 95 -7.21 -4.12 -13.52
C ASP A 95 -5.76 -3.64 -13.51
N LEU A 96 -4.96 -4.24 -12.63
CA LEU A 96 -3.52 -4.03 -12.48
C LEU A 96 -3.13 -2.56 -12.19
N CYS A 97 -4.07 -1.74 -11.75
CA CYS A 97 -3.86 -0.31 -11.52
C CYS A 97 -2.99 0.00 -10.30
N ASN A 98 -2.79 -0.98 -9.40
CA ASN A 98 -1.88 -0.86 -8.25
C ASN A 98 -0.40 -1.05 -8.66
N SER A 99 -0.05 -0.52 -9.84
CA SER A 99 1.29 -0.54 -10.37
C SER A 99 2.19 0.48 -9.67
N ILE A 100 1.66 1.57 -9.10
CA ILE A 100 2.43 2.65 -8.47
C ILE A 100 3.56 2.14 -7.56
N GLU A 101 4.78 2.64 -7.77
CA GLU A 101 5.91 2.25 -6.93
C GLU A 101 5.72 2.77 -5.52
N ALA A 102 6.20 2.01 -4.54
CA ALA A 102 6.12 2.40 -3.14
C ALA A 102 6.86 3.72 -2.88
N LYS A 103 7.93 3.99 -3.63
CA LYS A 103 8.69 5.24 -3.53
C LYS A 103 7.87 6.45 -4.01
N ASP A 104 6.91 6.24 -4.92
CA ASP A 104 6.08 7.27 -5.53
C ASP A 104 4.74 7.49 -4.78
N LEU A 105 4.49 6.70 -3.73
CA LEU A 105 3.48 7.01 -2.72
C LEU A 105 3.98 8.19 -1.87
N LEU A 106 3.45 9.39 -2.20
CA LEU A 106 3.63 10.65 -1.47
C LEU A 106 2.79 10.67 -0.18
#